data_AF-A0A1F4CT13-F1
#
_entry.id   AF-A0A1F4CT13-F1
#
_cell.length_a   1.000
_cell.length_b   1.000
_cell.length_c   1.000
_cell.angle_alpha   90.00
_cell.angle_beta   90.00
_cell.angle_gamma   90.00
#
_symmetry.space_group_name_H-M   'P 1'
#
loop_
_entity.id
_entity.type
_entity.pdbx_description
1 polymer ?
#
loop_
_entity_poly.entity_id
_entity_poly.type
_entity_poly.pdbx_seq_one_letter_code
_entity_poly.pdbx_strand_id
1 'polypeptide(L)'
;MKIAFVVYNEYVNSRVMQLLKDIGIDYYTRWDQVKGKGHGTEPHLGSGSFGSTNDVLMIAFQEEAPLEALVEGVTAANTEIK
;
A
#
# COMPACT_ATOMS: atom_id res chain seq x y z
N MET A 1 -9.26 18.10 -2.69
CA MET A 1 -9.14 17.08 -1.62
C MET A 1 -9.44 15.70 -2.20
N LYS A 2 -8.48 14.79 -2.09
CA LYS A 2 -8.60 13.38 -2.49
C LYS A 2 -8.10 12.49 -1.37
N ILE A 3 -8.52 11.24 -1.38
CA ILE A 3 -8.04 10.21 -0.44
C ILE A 3 -7.46 9.07 -1.28
N ALA A 4 -6.25 8.63 -0.93
CA ALA A 4 -5.67 7.41 -1.46
C ALA A 4 -5.81 6.28 -0.44
N PHE A 5 -6.19 5.10 -0.93
CA PHE A 5 -6.07 3.84 -0.21
C PHE A 5 -4.94 3.03 -0.85
N VAL A 6 -3.86 2.82 -0.10
CA VAL A 6 -2.73 2.00 -0.53
C VAL A 6 -2.85 0.66 0.17
N VAL A 7 -3.18 -0.39 -0.60
CA VAL A 7 -3.34 -1.76 -0.11
C VAL A 7 -2.16 -2.58 -0.61
N TYR A 8 -1.46 -3.25 0.30
CA TYR A 8 -0.29 -4.06 -0.03
C TYR A 8 -0.16 -5.25 0.92
N ASN A 9 0.55 -6.29 0.49
CA ASN A 9 0.84 -7.44 1.33
C ASN A 9 1.74 -7.02 2.52
N GLU A 10 1.44 -7.50 3.73
CA GLU A 10 2.18 -7.15 4.96
C GLU A 10 3.71 -7.34 4.85
N TYR A 11 4.18 -8.27 4.01
CA TYR A 11 5.61 -8.53 3.83
C TYR A 11 6.38 -7.41 3.10
N VAL A 12 5.71 -6.51 2.39
CA VAL A 12 6.37 -5.39 1.70
C VAL A 12 6.31 -4.08 2.47
N ASN A 13 5.87 -4.12 3.74
CA ASN A 13 5.67 -2.93 4.56
C ASN A 13 6.91 -2.02 4.63
N SER A 14 8.11 -2.57 4.85
CA SER A 14 9.34 -1.77 4.92
C SER A 14 9.61 -0.97 3.64
N ARG A 15 9.32 -1.56 2.48
CA ARG A 15 9.48 -0.91 1.17
C ARG A 15 8.47 0.22 0.97
N VAL A 16 7.22 0.02 1.40
CA VAL A 16 6.19 1.07 1.34
C VAL A 16 6.55 2.23 2.26
N MET A 17 6.98 1.96 3.49
CA MET A 17 7.39 3.02 4.42
C MET A 17 8.61 3.80 3.90
N GLN A 18 9.57 3.12 3.27
CA GLN A 18 10.71 3.77 2.64
C GLN A 18 10.29 4.66 1.46
N LEU A 19 9.39 4.17 0.60
CA LEU A 19 8.84 4.96 -0.51
C LEU A 19 8.18 6.25 -0.01
N LEU A 20 7.30 6.16 1.00
CA LEU A 20 6.64 7.35 1.57
C LEU A 20 7.66 8.35 2.10
N LYS A 21 8.68 7.88 2.82
CA LYS A 21 9.77 8.71 3.33
C LYS A 21 10.53 9.41 2.20
N ASP A 22 10.85 8.70 1.12
CA ASP A 22 11.63 9.25 -0.01
C ASP A 22 10.86 10.36 -0.75
N ILE A 23 9.53 10.28 -0.81
CA ILE A 23 8.66 11.30 -1.41
C ILE A 23 8.13 12.32 -0.39
N GLY A 24 8.59 12.29 0.85
CA GLY A 24 8.25 13.28 1.88
C GLY A 24 6.83 13.18 2.44
N ILE A 25 6.22 11.99 2.41
CA ILE A 25 4.92 11.73 3.05
C ILE A 25 5.15 11.07 4.42
N ASP A 26 4.76 11.77 5.48
CA ASP A 26 4.92 11.34 6.88
C ASP A 26 3.59 11.21 7.65
N TYR A 27 2.45 11.30 6.95
CA TYR A 27 1.11 11.23 7.51
C TYR A 27 0.26 10.15 6.84
N TYR A 28 -0.43 9.35 7.65
CA TYR A 28 -1.41 8.35 7.20
C TYR A 28 -2.22 7.80 8.39
N THR A 29 -3.38 7.23 8.09
CA THR A 29 -4.08 6.30 8.99
C THR A 29 -3.85 4.88 8.50
N ARG A 30 -3.62 3.92 9.41
CA ARG A 30 -3.21 2.56 9.08
C ARG A 30 -4.13 1.51 9.70
N TRP A 31 -4.40 0.46 8.93
CA TRP A 31 -4.99 -0.80 9.41
C TRP A 31 -4.04 -1.94 9.07
N ASP A 32 -3.74 -2.76 10.07
CA ASP A 32 -2.93 -3.97 9.93
C ASP A 32 -3.82 -5.21 9.82
N GLN A 33 -3.28 -6.29 9.26
CA GLN A 33 -3.94 -7.60 9.18
C GLN A 33 -5.28 -7.60 8.44
N VAL A 34 -5.39 -6.75 7.42
CA VAL A 34 -6.60 -6.58 6.60
C VAL A 34 -6.74 -7.73 5.60
N LYS A 35 -7.90 -8.36 5.60
CA LYS A 35 -8.20 -9.51 4.74
C LYS A 35 -8.75 -9.07 3.40
N GLY A 36 -8.36 -9.77 2.32
CA GLY A 36 -8.83 -9.43 0.98
C GLY A 36 -8.54 -10.52 -0.06
N LYS A 37 -9.21 -10.39 -1.21
CA LYS A 37 -9.01 -11.25 -2.39
C LYS A 37 -9.00 -10.37 -3.64
N GLY A 38 -7.86 -10.37 -4.34
CA GLY A 38 -7.72 -9.76 -5.65
C GLY A 38 -8.19 -10.68 -6.77
N HIS A 39 -8.44 -10.09 -7.94
CA HIS A 39 -8.65 -10.87 -9.15
C HIS A 39 -7.32 -11.51 -9.57
N GLY A 40 -7.31 -12.83 -9.82
CA GLY A 40 -6.12 -13.53 -10.30
C GLY A 40 -4.98 -13.74 -9.28
N THR A 41 -5.14 -13.37 -8.01
CA THR A 41 -4.12 -13.56 -6.95
C THR A 41 -4.61 -14.52 -5.88
N GLU A 42 -3.74 -15.12 -5.08
CA GLU A 42 -4.19 -15.84 -3.87
C GLU A 42 -4.87 -14.88 -2.88
N PRO A 43 -5.85 -15.36 -2.08
CA PRO A 43 -6.45 -14.54 -1.05
C PRO A 43 -5.45 -14.31 0.09
N HIS A 44 -5.55 -13.15 0.73
CA HIS A 44 -4.79 -12.80 1.93
C HIS A 44 -5.75 -12.84 3.12
N LEU A 45 -5.90 -14.00 3.77
CA LEU A 45 -6.90 -14.22 4.83
C LEU A 45 -6.30 -14.38 6.23
N GLY A 46 -4.98 -14.56 6.32
CA GLY A 46 -4.27 -14.84 7.57
C GLY A 46 -4.67 -16.16 8.22
N SER A 47 -5.11 -17.17 7.45
CA SER A 47 -5.51 -18.47 7.98
C SER A 47 -5.43 -19.61 6.97
N GLY A 48 -5.30 -20.85 7.47
CA GLY A 48 -5.24 -22.06 6.66
C GLY A 48 -4.04 -22.08 5.71
N SER A 49 -4.27 -22.39 4.44
CA SER A 49 -3.25 -22.34 3.38
C SER A 49 -2.85 -20.91 2.99
N PHE A 50 -3.55 -19.88 3.48
CA PHE A 50 -3.38 -18.48 3.10
C PHE A 50 -2.84 -17.67 4.28
N GLY A 51 -1.53 -17.80 4.51
CA GLY A 51 -0.87 -17.31 5.73
C GLY A 51 -0.73 -15.80 5.83
N SER A 52 -0.76 -15.05 4.73
CA SER A 52 -0.55 -13.60 4.75
C SER A 52 -1.85 -12.79 4.79
N THR A 53 -1.72 -11.54 5.22
CA THR A 53 -2.73 -10.49 5.18
C THR A 53 -2.24 -9.27 4.38
N ASN A 54 -3.08 -8.24 4.27
CA ASN A 54 -2.68 -6.94 3.75
C ASN A 54 -2.52 -5.94 4.90
N ASP A 55 -1.72 -4.91 4.64
CA ASP A 55 -1.82 -3.65 5.35
C ASP A 55 -2.48 -2.62 4.44
N VAL A 56 -3.17 -1.66 5.05
CA VAL A 56 -3.83 -0.56 4.35
C VAL A 56 -3.39 0.76 4.94
N LEU A 57 -2.98 1.69 4.07
CA LEU A 57 -2.76 3.09 4.41
C LEU A 57 -3.83 3.95 3.74
N MET A 58 -4.47 4.80 4.53
CA MET A 58 -5.35 5.86 4.02
C MET A 58 -4.66 7.21 4.21
N ILE A 59 -4.52 7.94 3.12
CA ILE A 59 -3.78 9.21 3.08
C ILE A 59 -4.68 10.27 2.46
N ALA A 60 -4.89 11.38 3.17
CA ALA A 60 -5.71 12.49 2.71
C ALA A 60 -4.81 13.59 2.13
N PHE A 61 -5.04 13.97 0.89
CA PHE A 61 -4.26 14.97 0.18
C PHE A 61 -5.09 16.22 -0.09
N GLN A 62 -4.55 17.38 0.30
CA GLN A 62 -5.10 18.68 -0.08
C GLN A 62 -4.74 19.00 -1.53
N GLU A 63 -3.44 18.88 -1.84
CA GLU A 63 -2.84 19.14 -3.16
C GLU A 63 -2.65 17.85 -3.97
N GLU A 64 -2.67 17.98 -5.30
CA GLU A 64 -2.52 16.84 -6.23
C GLU A 64 -1.08 16.34 -6.33
N ALA A 65 -0.08 17.23 -6.30
CA ALA A 65 1.33 16.87 -6.49
C ALA A 65 1.85 15.72 -5.59
N PRO A 66 1.62 15.70 -4.26
CA PRO A 66 2.05 14.57 -3.41
C PRO A 66 1.28 13.28 -3.70
N LEU A 67 0.02 13.37 -4.14
CA LEU A 67 -0.75 12.20 -4.58
C LEU A 67 -0.18 11.63 -5.89
N GLU A 68 0.17 12.48 -6.85
CA GLU A 68 0.80 12.09 -8.10
C GLU A 68 2.15 11.39 -7.84
N ALA A 69 2.99 11.98 -6.98
CA ALA A 69 4.26 11.37 -6.57
C ALA A 69 4.07 9.97 -5.93
N LEU A 70 3.04 9.80 -5.09
CA LEU A 70 2.69 8.49 -4.52
C LEU A 70 2.30 7.49 -5.60
N VAL A 71 1.43 7.89 -6.54
CA VAL A 71 0.96 7.02 -7.63
C VAL A 71 2.12 6.60 -8.54
N GLU A 72 2.98 7.54 -8.90
CA GLU A 72 4.18 7.28 -9.71
C GLU A 72 5.13 6.31 -8.99
N GLY A 73 5.44 6.58 -7.72
CA GLY A 73 6.33 5.73 -6.92
C GLY A 73 5.80 4.30 -6.77
N VAL A 74 4.51 4.14 -6.48
CA VAL A 74 3.88 2.81 -6.35
C VAL A 74 3.86 2.09 -7.69
N THR A 75 3.56 2.80 -8.78
CA THR A 75 3.55 2.23 -10.14
C THR A 75 4.93 1.73 -10.54
N ALA A 76 5.98 2.52 -10.29
CA ALA A 76 7.36 2.10 -10.52
C ALA A 76 7.72 0.88 -9.67
N ALA A 77 7.41 0.90 -8.38
CA ALA A 77 7.72 -0.19 -7.45
C ALA A 77 7.10 -1.53 -7.88
N ASN A 78 5.89 -1.51 -8.45
CA ASN A 78 5.20 -2.70 -8.94
C ASN A 78 5.91 -3.36 -10.14
N THR A 79 6.67 -2.60 -10.94
CA THR A 79 7.40 -3.16 -12.09
C THR A 79 8.64 -3.99 -11.68
N GLU A 80 9.14 -3.77 -10.46
CA GLU A 80 10.31 -4.47 -9.92
C GLU A 80 9.96 -5.81 -9.27
N ILE A 81 8.68 -6.07 -9.01
CA ILE A 81 8.20 -7.32 -8.40
C ILE A 81 7.85 -8.28 -9.56
N LYS A 82 8.71 -9.27 -9.80
CA LYS A 82 8.48 -10.39 -10.73
C LYS A 82 8.01 -11.63 -10.00
#